data_AF-A0A933VWS1-F1
#
_entry.id   AF-A0A933VWS1-F1
#
_cell.length_a   1.000
_cell.length_b   1.000
_cell.length_c   1.000
_cell.angle_alpha   90.00
_cell.angle_beta   90.00
_cell.angle_gamma   90.00
#
_symmetry.space_group_name_H-M   'P 1'
#
loop_
_entity.id
_entity.type
_entity.pdbx_description
1 polymer ?
#
loop_
_entity_poly.entity_id
_entity_poly.type
_entity_poly.pdbx_seq_one_letter_code
_entity_poly.pdbx_strand_id
1 'polypeptide(L)'
;MEFRGFWAALIAVLVLGVGPGGAAAQTPVDRIDAALQNITSISRKDRVGYATAWDGNKYVQCRRLPTREMRCESAGTVLQPSLARVLNAERQTRLTALGWVLDPAFGNYVRQFPADAPTAEIAGHVLKALTEAYDAKTADLEVSTAWVVDIPCPPRNGPSQNLAGLVNDAQAMLPTAVIACSYKAPAPPLKADTTEALIALYGPTVTAEIQRLRINATRQVHVVFDSAIGYIQCMPETPPVAFYCEAQSAESWPALSAVLRPDRVTRLTAAGYAEPGRAPNYSKSYPMTMTDAAIAGEILTLLHDVYGYAGSTKLKIRTE
;
A
#
# COMPACT_ATOMS: atom_id res chain seq x y z
N MET A 1 82.26 16.45 -12.43
CA MET A 1 81.59 17.76 -12.30
C MET A 1 80.96 18.05 -13.64
N GLU A 2 79.78 17.50 -13.91
CA GLU A 2 78.44 17.94 -13.48
C GLU A 2 77.82 19.01 -14.42
N PHE A 3 76.52 18.80 -14.65
CA PHE A 3 75.47 19.64 -15.24
C PHE A 3 75.20 19.68 -16.77
N ARG A 4 74.26 18.78 -17.14
CA ARG A 4 72.92 19.01 -17.74
C ARG A 4 72.78 19.92 -18.97
N GLY A 5 72.27 19.32 -20.04
CA GLY A 5 71.47 19.95 -21.10
C GLY A 5 70.20 19.13 -21.36
N PHE A 6 69.05 19.78 -21.22
CA PHE A 6 67.68 19.33 -21.51
C PHE A 6 67.45 19.05 -23.00
N TRP A 7 66.75 17.97 -23.35
CA TRP A 7 65.80 17.95 -24.48
C TRP A 7 64.61 17.02 -24.17
N ALA A 8 63.41 17.55 -24.39
CA ALA A 8 62.13 16.94 -24.11
C ALA A 8 61.72 15.92 -25.20
N ALA A 9 61.13 14.80 -24.78
CA ALA A 9 60.39 13.90 -25.66
C ALA A 9 58.90 14.00 -25.32
N LEU A 10 58.12 14.43 -26.32
CA LEU A 10 56.66 14.42 -26.35
C LEU A 10 56.18 12.96 -26.24
N ILE A 11 55.44 12.62 -25.18
CA ILE A 11 54.64 11.39 -25.13
C ILE A 11 53.18 11.81 -25.30
N ALA A 12 52.64 11.54 -26.49
CA ALA A 12 51.21 11.62 -26.74
C ALA A 12 50.53 10.44 -26.03
N VAL A 13 49.88 10.72 -24.90
CA VAL A 13 48.97 9.77 -24.23
C VAL A 13 47.62 9.84 -24.95
N LEU A 14 47.31 8.80 -25.72
CA LEU A 14 45.95 8.53 -26.17
C LEU A 14 45.09 8.21 -24.94
N VAL A 15 44.38 9.21 -24.43
CA VAL A 15 43.29 9.01 -23.48
C VAL A 15 42.12 8.44 -24.27
N LEU A 16 41.95 7.11 -24.21
CA LEU A 16 40.69 6.46 -24.54
C LEU A 16 39.63 7.03 -23.60
N GLY A 17 38.80 7.93 -24.13
CA GLY A 17 37.64 8.47 -23.45
C GLY A 17 36.67 7.34 -23.13
N VAL A 18 36.68 6.88 -21.88
CA VAL A 18 35.58 6.12 -21.31
C VAL A 18 34.44 7.13 -21.10
N GLY A 19 33.57 7.24 -22.11
CA GLY A 19 32.34 7.99 -21.97
C GLY A 19 31.48 7.37 -20.86
N PRO A 20 30.78 8.17 -20.03
CA PRO A 20 29.81 7.64 -19.09
C PRO A 20 28.67 7.04 -19.92
N GLY A 21 28.71 5.72 -20.12
CA GLY A 21 27.55 4.98 -20.59
C GLY A 21 26.45 5.20 -19.58
N GLY A 22 25.47 6.04 -19.94
CA GLY A 22 24.25 6.18 -19.18
C GLY A 22 23.60 4.81 -19.09
N ALA A 23 23.62 4.20 -17.91
CA ALA A 23 22.77 3.06 -17.63
C ALA A 23 21.33 3.51 -17.88
N ALA A 24 20.73 3.06 -18.98
CA ALA A 24 19.34 3.34 -19.27
C ALA A 24 18.51 2.89 -18.06
N ALA A 25 17.71 3.81 -17.51
CA ALA A 25 16.82 3.48 -16.41
C ALA A 25 15.89 2.34 -16.85
N GLN A 26 15.92 1.22 -16.13
CA GLN A 26 15.07 0.07 -16.42
C GLN A 26 13.59 0.48 -16.33
N THR A 27 12.78 0.09 -17.31
CA THR A 27 11.35 0.36 -17.27
C THR A 27 10.67 -0.52 -16.21
N PRO A 28 9.46 -0.17 -15.72
CA PRO A 28 8.72 -1.03 -14.79
C PRO A 28 8.49 -2.45 -15.32
N VAL A 29 8.23 -2.61 -16.63
CA VAL A 29 8.03 -3.93 -17.22
C VAL A 29 9.33 -4.75 -17.24
N ASP A 30 10.49 -4.11 -17.48
CA ASP A 30 11.80 -4.80 -17.45
C ASP A 30 12.13 -5.29 -16.03
N ARG A 31 11.80 -4.50 -15.00
CA ARG A 31 11.99 -4.90 -13.60
C ARG A 31 11.12 -6.09 -13.22
N ILE A 32 9.85 -6.10 -13.66
CA ILE A 32 8.93 -7.21 -13.42
C ILE A 32 9.41 -8.46 -14.17
N ASP A 33 9.82 -8.33 -15.44
CA ASP A 33 10.36 -9.43 -16.24
C ASP A 33 11.60 -10.05 -15.56
N ALA A 34 12.56 -9.23 -15.13
CA ALA A 34 13.74 -9.70 -14.41
C ALA A 34 13.38 -10.48 -13.12
N ALA A 35 12.38 -10.03 -12.37
CA ALA A 35 11.91 -10.75 -11.18
C ALA A 35 11.25 -12.10 -11.52
N LEU A 36 10.48 -12.16 -12.62
CA LEU A 36 9.88 -13.41 -13.12
C LEU A 36 10.95 -14.39 -13.64
N GLN A 37 11.96 -13.88 -14.34
CA GLN A 37 13.12 -14.67 -14.77
C GLN A 37 13.89 -15.23 -13.56
N ASN A 38 14.05 -14.43 -12.50
CA ASN A 38 14.73 -14.86 -11.29
C ASN A 38 14.03 -16.05 -10.61
N ILE A 39 12.70 -15.99 -10.43
CA ILE A 39 11.95 -17.09 -9.79
C ILE A 39 11.78 -18.32 -10.68
N THR A 40 12.00 -18.21 -11.99
CA THR A 40 11.91 -19.33 -12.93
C THR A 40 13.25 -20.02 -13.18
N SER A 41 14.37 -19.31 -13.01
CA SER A 41 15.73 -19.81 -13.23
C SER A 41 16.37 -20.39 -11.96
N ILE A 42 15.98 -19.93 -10.78
CA ILE A 42 16.57 -20.37 -9.51
C ILE A 42 15.66 -21.39 -8.81
N SER A 43 16.18 -22.61 -8.63
CA SER A 43 15.57 -23.62 -7.76
C SER A 43 16.22 -23.59 -6.38
N ARG A 44 15.40 -23.69 -5.33
CA ARG A 44 15.86 -23.84 -3.94
C ARG A 44 15.14 -25.02 -3.32
N LYS A 45 15.89 -25.87 -2.61
CA LYS A 45 15.32 -27.04 -1.94
C LYS A 45 14.22 -26.59 -0.95
N ASP A 46 13.08 -27.27 -0.99
CA ASP A 46 11.92 -27.08 -0.10
C ASP A 46 11.32 -25.66 -0.11
N ARG A 47 11.57 -24.89 -1.17
CA ARG A 47 11.20 -23.48 -1.29
C ARG A 47 10.66 -23.18 -2.69
N VAL A 48 9.65 -22.32 -2.76
CA VAL A 48 9.08 -21.80 -4.02
C VAL A 48 9.34 -20.30 -4.15
N GLY A 49 9.73 -19.87 -5.35
CA GLY A 49 10.00 -18.47 -5.66
C GLY A 49 8.70 -17.69 -5.96
N TYR A 50 8.58 -16.52 -5.34
CA TYR A 50 7.52 -15.55 -5.57
C TYR A 50 8.11 -14.24 -6.08
N ALA A 51 7.56 -13.69 -7.16
CA ALA A 51 7.86 -12.36 -7.67
C ALA A 51 6.65 -11.47 -7.40
N THR A 52 6.85 -10.36 -6.71
CA THR A 52 5.76 -9.42 -6.38
C THR A 52 6.06 -8.07 -7.00
N ALA A 53 5.04 -7.46 -7.59
CA ALA A 53 5.03 -6.05 -7.98
C ALA A 53 3.89 -5.34 -7.23
N TRP A 54 4.18 -4.21 -6.57
CA TRP A 54 3.20 -3.51 -5.74
C TRP A 54 3.44 -1.99 -5.70
N ASP A 55 2.40 -1.23 -5.35
CA ASP A 55 2.43 0.25 -5.16
C ASP A 55 2.29 0.67 -3.68
N GLY A 56 2.67 -0.24 -2.78
CA GLY A 56 2.47 -0.16 -1.34
C GLY A 56 1.13 -0.70 -0.85
N ASN A 57 0.06 -0.66 -1.66
CA ASN A 57 -1.28 -1.11 -1.26
C ASN A 57 -1.86 -2.21 -2.15
N LYS A 58 -1.58 -2.14 -3.45
CA LYS A 58 -2.09 -3.02 -4.49
C LYS A 58 -0.94 -3.88 -4.96
N TYR A 59 -1.19 -5.15 -5.22
CA TYR A 59 -0.13 -6.05 -5.68
C TYR A 59 -0.62 -7.01 -6.75
N VAL A 60 0.37 -7.51 -7.47
CA VAL A 60 0.33 -8.76 -8.19
C VAL A 60 1.52 -9.59 -7.74
N GLN A 61 1.28 -10.83 -7.35
CA GLN A 61 2.30 -11.78 -6.92
C GLN A 61 2.23 -13.04 -7.80
N CYS A 62 3.34 -13.40 -8.40
CA CYS A 62 3.47 -14.55 -9.28
C CYS A 62 4.37 -15.63 -8.67
N ARG A 63 4.03 -16.89 -8.90
CA ARG A 63 4.87 -18.05 -8.59
C ARG A 63 4.83 -19.06 -9.73
N ARG A 64 5.92 -19.81 -9.88
CA ARG A 64 5.93 -20.98 -10.75
C ARG A 64 5.33 -22.17 -10.00
N LEU A 65 4.37 -22.86 -10.63
CA LEU A 65 3.80 -24.10 -10.10
C LEU A 65 4.73 -25.30 -10.37
N PRO A 66 4.55 -26.43 -9.66
CA PRO A 66 5.28 -27.67 -9.96
C PRO A 66 5.08 -28.16 -11.42
N THR A 67 3.92 -27.85 -12.03
CA THR A 67 3.61 -28.11 -13.45
C THR A 67 4.35 -27.19 -14.43
N ARG A 68 5.20 -26.29 -13.93
CA ARG A 68 5.97 -25.24 -14.64
C ARG A 68 5.15 -24.05 -15.16
N GLU A 69 3.83 -24.10 -15.09
CA GLU A 69 2.95 -22.95 -15.35
C GLU A 69 3.25 -21.80 -14.37
N MET A 70 3.01 -20.57 -14.80
CA MET A 70 3.08 -19.41 -13.92
C MET A 70 1.68 -19.08 -13.41
N ARG A 71 1.51 -19.03 -12.09
CA ARG A 71 0.28 -18.56 -11.45
C ARG A 71 0.54 -17.19 -10.83
N CYS A 72 -0.19 -16.18 -11.27
CA CYS A 72 -0.19 -14.86 -10.67
C CYS A 72 -1.51 -14.62 -9.92
N GLU A 73 -1.41 -13.94 -8.79
CA GLU A 73 -2.53 -13.56 -7.93
C GLU A 73 -2.47 -12.05 -7.68
N SER A 74 -3.59 -11.37 -7.86
CA SER A 74 -3.75 -9.94 -7.60
C SER A 74 -4.76 -9.70 -6.49
N ALA A 75 -4.59 -8.57 -5.81
CA ALA A 75 -5.23 -8.30 -4.53
C ALA A 75 -6.77 -8.29 -4.58
N GLY A 76 -7.40 -8.99 -3.65
CA GLY A 76 -8.86 -9.05 -3.50
C GLY A 76 -9.44 -8.13 -2.43
N THR A 77 -10.76 -7.89 -2.49
CA THR A 77 -11.49 -7.15 -1.44
C THR A 77 -11.84 -8.00 -0.22
N VAL A 78 -11.73 -9.32 -0.31
CA VAL A 78 -12.12 -10.24 0.78
C VAL A 78 -11.17 -10.13 1.98
N LEU A 79 -9.86 -10.21 1.74
CA LEU A 79 -8.84 -10.03 2.79
C LEU A 79 -8.42 -8.56 2.97
N GLN A 80 -8.57 -7.74 1.92
CA GLN A 80 -8.26 -6.32 1.96
C GLN A 80 -9.51 -5.48 1.58
N PRO A 81 -10.54 -5.37 2.45
CA PRO A 81 -11.78 -4.63 2.12
C PRO A 81 -11.53 -3.15 1.85
N SER A 82 -10.38 -2.67 2.32
CA SER A 82 -9.76 -1.40 2.02
C SER A 82 -9.62 -1.12 0.50
N LEU A 83 -9.46 -2.17 -0.32
CA LEU A 83 -9.41 -2.08 -1.78
C LEU A 83 -10.78 -1.87 -2.43
N ALA A 84 -11.92 -1.95 -1.73
CA ALA A 84 -13.23 -1.84 -2.37
C ALA A 84 -13.43 -0.53 -3.17
N ARG A 85 -12.79 0.56 -2.72
CA ARG A 85 -12.81 1.85 -3.43
C ARG A 85 -11.88 1.88 -4.66
N VAL A 86 -10.83 1.05 -4.64
CA VAL A 86 -9.85 0.94 -5.72
C VAL A 86 -10.34 -0.06 -6.75
N LEU A 87 -10.95 -1.17 -6.32
CA LEU A 87 -11.44 -2.25 -7.15
C LEU A 87 -12.98 -2.22 -7.14
N ASN A 88 -13.53 -1.11 -7.65
CA ASN A 88 -14.98 -0.95 -7.84
C ASN A 88 -15.52 -1.88 -8.93
N ALA A 89 -16.84 -1.91 -9.16
CA ALA A 89 -17.46 -2.82 -10.13
C ALA A 89 -16.90 -2.70 -11.56
N GLU A 90 -16.63 -1.48 -12.01
CA GLU A 90 -16.02 -1.22 -13.32
C GLU A 90 -14.61 -1.82 -13.41
N ARG A 91 -13.78 -1.61 -12.39
CA ARG A 91 -12.40 -2.10 -12.33
C ARG A 91 -12.33 -3.62 -12.13
N GLN A 92 -13.26 -4.21 -11.39
CA GLN A 92 -13.43 -5.67 -11.34
C GLN A 92 -13.74 -6.23 -12.74
N THR A 93 -14.63 -5.56 -13.48
CA THR A 93 -14.97 -5.95 -14.87
C THR A 93 -13.75 -5.83 -15.78
N ARG A 94 -12.94 -4.77 -15.63
CA ARG A 94 -11.67 -4.59 -16.34
C ARG A 94 -10.69 -5.73 -16.04
N LEU A 95 -10.55 -6.11 -14.76
CA LEU A 95 -9.66 -7.18 -14.33
C LEU A 95 -10.09 -8.53 -14.94
N THR A 96 -11.39 -8.81 -14.95
CA THR A 96 -11.96 -9.99 -15.64
C THR A 96 -11.72 -9.95 -17.15
N ALA A 97 -11.88 -8.80 -17.80
CA ALA A 97 -11.59 -8.63 -19.22
C ALA A 97 -10.09 -8.85 -19.55
N LEU A 98 -9.20 -8.60 -18.59
CA LEU A 98 -7.78 -8.93 -18.68
C LEU A 98 -7.48 -10.43 -18.39
N GLY A 99 -8.51 -11.27 -18.26
CA GLY A 99 -8.37 -12.72 -18.09
C GLY A 99 -8.07 -13.18 -16.66
N TRP A 100 -8.30 -12.32 -15.66
CA TRP A 100 -8.16 -12.69 -14.25
C TRP A 100 -9.49 -13.20 -13.71
N VAL A 101 -9.46 -14.24 -12.88
CA VAL A 101 -10.65 -14.89 -12.34
C VAL A 101 -10.62 -14.82 -10.82
N LEU A 102 -11.76 -14.49 -10.19
CA LEU A 102 -11.87 -14.47 -8.74
C LEU A 102 -11.67 -15.88 -8.16
N ASP A 103 -10.68 -16.04 -7.28
CA ASP A 103 -10.46 -17.24 -6.47
C ASP A 103 -11.37 -17.18 -5.24
N PRO A 104 -12.39 -18.05 -5.14
CA PRO A 104 -13.33 -18.03 -4.03
C PRO A 104 -12.68 -18.41 -2.68
N ALA A 105 -11.49 -19.02 -2.69
CA ALA A 105 -10.81 -19.42 -1.46
C ALA A 105 -10.31 -18.21 -0.67
N PHE A 106 -9.71 -17.23 -1.34
CA PHE A 106 -9.10 -16.06 -0.68
C PHE A 106 -9.66 -14.73 -1.15
N GLY A 107 -10.49 -14.75 -2.20
CA GLY A 107 -11.04 -13.57 -2.85
C GLY A 107 -10.04 -12.76 -3.66
N ASN A 108 -8.82 -13.25 -3.84
CA ASN A 108 -7.85 -12.71 -4.78
C ASN A 108 -8.28 -13.03 -6.22
N TYR A 109 -7.79 -12.25 -7.18
CA TYR A 109 -7.98 -12.57 -8.59
C TYR A 109 -6.75 -13.32 -9.09
N VAL A 110 -6.96 -14.40 -9.84
CA VAL A 110 -5.88 -15.30 -10.26
C VAL A 110 -5.87 -15.37 -11.77
N ARG A 111 -4.66 -15.38 -12.33
CA ARG A 111 -4.43 -15.72 -13.73
C ARG A 111 -3.30 -16.73 -13.83
N GLN A 112 -3.54 -17.78 -14.61
CA GLN A 112 -2.54 -18.79 -14.94
C GLN A 112 -2.04 -18.57 -16.36
N PHE A 113 -0.74 -18.77 -16.54
CA PHE A 113 -0.06 -18.69 -17.82
C PHE A 113 0.59 -20.05 -18.13
N PRO A 114 0.55 -20.50 -19.39
CA PRO A 114 1.21 -21.72 -19.84
C PRO A 114 2.70 -21.76 -19.47
N ALA A 115 3.26 -22.97 -19.36
CA ALA A 115 4.65 -23.18 -18.95
C ALA A 115 5.70 -22.61 -19.93
N ASP A 116 5.32 -22.39 -21.19
CA ASP A 116 6.13 -21.85 -22.28
C ASP A 116 5.89 -20.36 -22.54
N ALA A 117 4.98 -19.72 -21.79
CA ALA A 117 4.72 -18.29 -21.92
C ALA A 117 5.98 -17.47 -21.56
N PRO A 118 6.43 -16.55 -22.43
CA PRO A 118 7.58 -15.70 -22.15
C PRO A 118 7.36 -14.81 -20.91
N THR A 119 8.36 -14.69 -20.04
CA THR A 119 8.26 -13.87 -18.82
C THR A 119 7.98 -12.39 -19.14
N ALA A 120 8.47 -11.88 -20.27
CA ALA A 120 8.19 -10.53 -20.74
C ALA A 120 6.70 -10.31 -21.07
N GLU A 121 6.01 -11.32 -21.63
CA GLU A 121 4.57 -11.26 -21.89
C GLU A 121 3.79 -11.25 -20.57
N ILE A 122 4.17 -12.14 -19.65
CA ILE A 122 3.58 -12.21 -18.31
C ILE A 122 3.78 -10.88 -17.57
N ALA A 123 4.98 -10.29 -17.62
CA ALA A 123 5.29 -8.98 -17.04
C ALA A 123 4.37 -7.89 -17.60
N GLY A 124 4.11 -7.89 -18.91
CA GLY A 124 3.16 -7.00 -19.54
C GLY A 124 1.74 -7.15 -18.98
N HIS A 125 1.28 -8.37 -18.75
CA HIS A 125 -0.03 -8.64 -18.13
C HIS A 125 -0.10 -8.24 -16.65
N VAL A 126 0.98 -8.45 -15.90
CA VAL A 126 1.11 -7.97 -14.51
C VAL A 126 0.99 -6.45 -14.48
N LEU A 127 1.72 -5.74 -15.33
CA LEU A 127 1.69 -4.29 -15.39
C LEU A 127 0.30 -3.77 -15.78
N LYS A 128 -0.35 -4.37 -16.79
CA LYS A 128 -1.73 -4.01 -17.18
C LYS A 128 -2.74 -4.20 -16.05
N ALA A 129 -2.63 -5.28 -15.28
CA ALA A 129 -3.50 -5.46 -14.11
C ALA A 129 -3.31 -4.29 -13.13
N LEU A 130 -2.06 -4.01 -12.75
CA LEU A 130 -1.71 -2.94 -11.82
C LEU A 130 -2.16 -1.55 -12.32
N THR A 131 -1.96 -1.22 -13.59
CA THR A 131 -2.28 0.12 -14.11
C THR A 131 -3.75 0.26 -14.52
N GLU A 132 -4.34 -0.69 -15.22
CA GLU A 132 -5.68 -0.56 -15.79
C GLU A 132 -6.79 -0.92 -14.80
N ALA A 133 -6.61 -1.97 -13.99
CA ALA A 133 -7.62 -2.38 -13.01
C ALA A 133 -7.40 -1.71 -11.66
N TYR A 134 -6.14 -1.54 -11.26
CA TYR A 134 -5.81 -1.02 -9.94
C TYR A 134 -5.45 0.47 -9.95
N ASP A 135 -5.17 1.09 -11.11
CA ASP A 135 -4.75 2.50 -11.21
C ASP A 135 -3.50 2.75 -10.35
N ALA A 136 -2.54 1.82 -10.43
CA ALA A 136 -1.23 1.95 -9.82
C ALA A 136 -0.37 2.92 -10.65
N LYS A 137 0.36 3.80 -9.97
CA LYS A 137 1.32 4.70 -10.60
C LYS A 137 2.60 3.93 -10.88
N THR A 138 3.00 3.87 -12.14
CA THR A 138 4.17 3.10 -12.58
C THR A 138 5.48 3.55 -11.96
N ALA A 139 5.60 4.84 -11.63
CA ALA A 139 6.74 5.41 -10.93
C ALA A 139 6.89 4.92 -9.49
N ASP A 140 5.77 4.56 -8.84
CA ASP A 140 5.72 4.12 -7.44
C ASP A 140 5.82 2.59 -7.32
N LEU A 141 5.95 1.87 -8.45
CA LEU A 141 6.01 0.41 -8.43
C LEU A 141 7.35 -0.09 -7.87
N GLU A 142 7.23 -0.86 -6.80
CA GLU A 142 8.29 -1.68 -6.23
C GLU A 142 8.17 -3.12 -6.74
N VAL A 143 9.31 -3.78 -6.89
CA VAL A 143 9.40 -5.18 -7.32
C VAL A 143 10.38 -5.91 -6.42
N SER A 144 10.01 -7.10 -5.95
CA SER A 144 10.89 -7.98 -5.19
C SER A 144 10.64 -9.44 -5.51
N THR A 145 11.58 -10.27 -5.06
CA THR A 145 11.44 -11.72 -5.06
C THR A 145 11.65 -12.27 -3.65
N ALA A 146 10.90 -13.32 -3.32
CA ALA A 146 10.99 -14.02 -2.04
C ALA A 146 10.95 -15.54 -2.27
N TRP A 147 11.57 -16.31 -1.38
CA TRP A 147 11.55 -17.77 -1.42
C TRP A 147 10.85 -18.29 -0.17
N VAL A 148 9.61 -18.72 -0.35
CA VAL A 148 8.72 -19.16 0.73
C VAL A 148 8.79 -20.67 0.84
N VAL A 149 8.61 -21.22 2.06
CA VAL A 149 8.52 -22.67 2.26
C VAL A 149 7.43 -23.27 1.35
N ASP A 150 7.77 -24.33 0.62
CA ASP A 150 6.83 -24.98 -0.29
C ASP A 150 5.88 -25.89 0.49
N ILE A 151 4.75 -25.33 0.91
CA ILE A 151 3.67 -26.03 1.61
C ILE A 151 2.32 -25.78 0.90
N PRO A 152 1.34 -26.71 1.01
CA PRO A 152 0.07 -26.60 0.29
C PRO A 152 -0.72 -25.30 0.57
N CYS A 153 -0.71 -24.83 1.82
CA CYS A 153 -1.40 -23.64 2.26
C CYS A 153 -0.37 -22.65 2.87
N PRO A 154 0.39 -21.91 2.03
CA PRO A 154 1.46 -21.05 2.53
C PRO A 154 0.90 -19.87 3.34
N PRO A 155 1.65 -19.33 4.31
CA PRO A 155 1.20 -18.20 5.13
C PRO A 155 0.91 -16.99 4.25
N ARG A 156 -0.25 -16.38 4.48
CA ARG A 156 -0.66 -15.15 3.79
C ARG A 156 -0.80 -14.02 4.78
N ASN A 157 -0.50 -12.80 4.33
CA ASN A 157 -0.80 -11.58 5.07
C ASN A 157 -2.28 -11.57 5.49
N GLY A 158 -2.55 -11.42 6.78
CA GLY A 158 -3.88 -11.51 7.34
C GLY A 158 -4.74 -10.27 7.06
N PRO A 159 -6.03 -10.31 7.47
CA PRO A 159 -6.92 -9.17 7.33
C PRO A 159 -6.34 -7.93 8.02
N SER A 160 -6.60 -6.74 7.45
CA SER A 160 -6.15 -5.43 7.93
C SER A 160 -4.65 -5.12 7.81
N GLN A 161 -3.90 -5.94 7.09
CA GLN A 161 -2.56 -5.62 6.63
C GLN A 161 -2.61 -5.00 5.23
N ASN A 162 -1.62 -4.18 4.91
CA ASN A 162 -1.37 -3.86 3.51
C ASN A 162 -0.93 -5.13 2.78
N LEU A 163 -1.33 -5.24 1.52
CA LEU A 163 -1.09 -6.43 0.71
C LEU A 163 -1.72 -7.69 1.37
N ALA A 164 -2.88 -7.57 2.02
CA ALA A 164 -3.53 -8.72 2.63
C ALA A 164 -3.86 -9.79 1.56
N GLY A 165 -3.70 -11.05 1.92
CA GLY A 165 -3.77 -12.19 1.00
C GLY A 165 -2.49 -12.48 0.23
N LEU A 166 -1.49 -11.60 0.22
CA LEU A 166 -0.19 -11.88 -0.36
C LEU A 166 0.52 -12.99 0.43
N VAL A 167 1.18 -13.93 -0.26
CA VAL A 167 1.98 -14.97 0.40
C VAL A 167 3.27 -14.36 0.93
N ASN A 168 3.52 -14.53 2.23
CA ASN A 168 4.71 -14.05 2.93
C ASN A 168 4.95 -14.89 4.19
N ASP A 169 6.14 -15.51 4.29
CA ASP A 169 6.57 -16.32 5.44
C ASP A 169 7.58 -15.61 6.35
N ALA A 170 7.72 -14.28 6.24
CA ALA A 170 8.57 -13.51 7.13
C ALA A 170 8.16 -13.73 8.60
N GLN A 171 9.15 -13.99 9.47
CA GLN A 171 8.94 -14.33 10.88
C GLN A 171 8.05 -13.32 11.62
N ALA A 172 8.21 -12.03 11.30
CA ALA A 172 7.44 -10.94 11.89
C ALA A 172 5.94 -10.98 11.54
N MET A 173 5.56 -11.62 10.43
CA MET A 173 4.18 -11.69 9.94
C MET A 173 3.42 -12.91 10.46
N LEU A 174 4.13 -13.98 10.83
CA LEU A 174 3.55 -15.26 11.26
C LEU A 174 2.47 -15.14 12.35
N PRO A 175 2.58 -14.29 13.40
CA PRO A 175 1.54 -14.18 14.43
C PRO A 175 0.16 -13.73 13.92
N THR A 176 0.14 -13.14 12.73
CA THR A 176 -1.05 -12.52 12.11
C THR A 176 -1.37 -13.11 10.75
N ALA A 177 -0.60 -14.11 10.32
CA ALA A 177 -0.78 -14.74 9.02
C ALA A 177 -2.00 -15.65 9.01
N VAL A 178 -2.67 -15.73 7.86
CA VAL A 178 -3.68 -16.75 7.60
C VAL A 178 -2.98 -17.98 7.03
N ILE A 179 -3.02 -19.08 7.79
CA ILE A 179 -2.48 -20.39 7.39
C ILE A 179 -3.66 -21.34 7.17
N ALA A 180 -4.26 -21.25 5.99
CA ALA A 180 -5.39 -22.08 5.57
C ALA A 180 -5.38 -22.20 4.04
N CYS A 181 -6.08 -23.18 3.49
CA CYS A 181 -6.26 -23.27 2.03
C CYS A 181 -7.47 -22.48 1.52
N SER A 182 -8.30 -21.97 2.44
CA SER A 182 -9.40 -21.05 2.15
C SER A 182 -9.68 -20.15 3.37
N TYR A 183 -10.34 -19.03 3.12
CA TYR A 183 -10.69 -18.01 4.10
C TYR A 183 -12.17 -17.66 3.97
N LYS A 184 -12.91 -17.81 5.07
CA LYS A 184 -14.27 -17.33 5.17
C LYS A 184 -14.26 -15.95 5.81
N ALA A 185 -14.60 -14.93 5.02
CA ALA A 185 -14.71 -13.58 5.56
C ALA A 185 -15.78 -13.50 6.66
N PRO A 186 -15.54 -12.72 7.72
CA PRO A 186 -16.60 -12.36 8.64
C PRO A 186 -17.70 -11.59 7.88
N ALA A 187 -18.91 -11.54 8.45
CA ALA A 187 -19.97 -10.74 7.87
C ALA A 187 -19.48 -9.30 7.65
N PRO A 188 -19.74 -8.71 6.48
CA PRO A 188 -19.29 -7.36 6.21
C PRO A 188 -19.91 -6.43 7.25
N PRO A 189 -19.14 -5.45 7.76
CA PRO A 189 -19.68 -4.42 8.62
C PRO A 189 -20.78 -3.64 7.90
N LEU A 190 -21.61 -2.93 8.68
CA LEU A 190 -22.63 -2.04 8.12
C LEU A 190 -21.95 -1.01 7.22
N LYS A 191 -22.31 -1.02 5.94
CA LYS A 191 -21.83 -0.05 4.98
C LYS A 191 -22.39 1.33 5.29
N ALA A 192 -21.56 2.33 5.07
CA ALA A 192 -21.91 3.73 5.16
C ALA A 192 -21.41 4.41 3.89
N ASP A 193 -22.17 4.27 2.81
CA ASP A 193 -21.79 4.74 1.48
C ASP A 193 -21.85 6.28 1.33
N THR A 194 -22.35 6.99 2.36
CA THR A 194 -22.31 8.45 2.44
C THR A 194 -21.71 8.91 3.77
N THR A 195 -21.19 10.13 3.78
CA THR A 195 -20.68 10.80 4.99
C THR A 195 -21.73 10.86 6.09
N GLU A 196 -22.99 11.15 5.76
CA GLU A 196 -24.09 11.22 6.73
C GLU A 196 -24.38 9.85 7.34
N ALA A 197 -24.37 8.79 6.53
CA ALA A 197 -24.52 7.43 7.03
C ALA A 197 -23.35 7.04 7.95
N LEU A 198 -22.13 7.49 7.63
CA LEU A 198 -20.95 7.21 8.44
C LEU A 198 -20.99 7.95 9.78
N ILE A 199 -21.42 9.21 9.77
CA ILE A 199 -21.65 10.01 10.97
C ILE A 199 -22.78 9.41 11.81
N ALA A 200 -23.87 8.94 11.19
CA ALA A 200 -24.93 8.27 11.93
C ALA A 200 -24.43 6.98 12.62
N LEU A 201 -23.55 6.22 11.95
CA LEU A 201 -23.04 4.95 12.44
C LEU A 201 -21.98 5.11 13.55
N TYR A 202 -21.01 6.02 13.36
CA TYR A 202 -19.85 6.14 14.26
C TYR A 202 -19.78 7.46 15.03
N GLY A 203 -20.59 8.45 14.68
CA GLY A 203 -20.59 9.79 15.29
C GLY A 203 -20.68 9.78 16.81
N PRO A 204 -21.62 9.03 17.44
CA PRO A 204 -21.68 8.93 18.89
C PRO A 204 -20.38 8.41 19.52
N THR A 205 -19.80 7.36 18.97
CA THR A 205 -18.57 6.75 19.49
C THR A 205 -17.36 7.66 19.31
N VAL A 206 -17.20 8.29 18.14
CA VAL A 206 -16.10 9.23 17.89
C VAL A 206 -16.24 10.47 18.76
N THR A 207 -17.46 11.00 18.93
CA THR A 207 -17.73 12.14 19.83
C THR A 207 -17.32 11.82 21.27
N ALA A 208 -17.64 10.62 21.76
CA ALA A 208 -17.25 10.18 23.10
C ALA A 208 -15.73 10.13 23.29
N GLU A 209 -14.98 9.73 22.27
CA GLU A 209 -13.51 9.73 22.32
C GLU A 209 -12.90 11.14 22.29
N ILE A 210 -13.44 12.04 21.48
CA ILE A 210 -13.03 13.45 21.51
C ILE A 210 -13.31 14.07 22.88
N GLN A 211 -14.47 13.78 23.46
CA GLN A 211 -14.81 14.20 24.82
C GLN A 211 -13.84 13.61 25.86
N ARG A 212 -13.46 12.33 25.72
CA ARG A 212 -12.46 11.68 26.60
C ARG A 212 -11.13 12.41 26.55
N LEU A 213 -10.64 12.77 25.36
CA LEU A 213 -9.42 13.56 25.23
C LEU A 213 -9.55 14.91 25.95
N ARG A 214 -10.71 15.59 25.81
CA ARG A 214 -10.96 16.88 26.47
C ARG A 214 -10.84 16.78 27.99
N ILE A 215 -11.47 15.77 28.56
CA ILE A 215 -11.49 15.51 30.00
C ILE A 215 -10.07 15.19 30.51
N ASN A 216 -9.24 14.54 29.68
CA ASN A 216 -7.90 14.11 30.02
C ASN A 216 -6.81 15.03 29.44
N ALA A 217 -7.11 16.32 29.20
CA ALA A 217 -6.20 17.22 28.49
C ALA A 217 -4.83 17.43 29.15
N THR A 218 -4.70 17.14 30.44
CA THR A 218 -3.42 17.21 31.18
C THR A 218 -2.59 15.93 31.10
N ARG A 219 -3.10 14.87 30.46
CA ARG A 219 -2.42 13.58 30.34
C ARG A 219 -1.89 13.40 28.92
N GLN A 220 -0.79 12.65 28.80
CA GLN A 220 -0.30 12.17 27.51
C GLN A 220 -1.15 10.99 27.05
N VAL A 221 -2.32 11.30 26.51
CA VAL A 221 -3.27 10.31 25.96
C VAL A 221 -3.55 10.64 24.51
N HIS A 222 -3.88 9.64 23.72
CA HIS A 222 -4.28 9.84 22.34
C HIS A 222 -5.36 8.84 21.92
N VAL A 223 -5.96 9.09 20.76
CA VAL A 223 -6.87 8.16 20.09
C VAL A 223 -6.49 8.07 18.61
N VAL A 224 -6.56 6.86 18.06
CA VAL A 224 -6.37 6.61 16.62
C VAL A 224 -7.67 6.09 16.03
N PHE A 225 -8.17 6.80 15.01
CA PHE A 225 -9.31 6.39 14.17
C PHE A 225 -8.77 5.80 12.87
N ASP A 226 -8.73 4.46 12.79
CA ASP A 226 -8.08 3.72 11.72
C ASP A 226 -9.10 3.05 10.78
N SER A 227 -9.06 3.48 9.52
CA SER A 227 -9.91 2.99 8.42
C SER A 227 -9.36 1.74 7.71
N ALA A 228 -8.29 1.13 8.23
CA ALA A 228 -7.46 0.09 7.64
C ALA A 228 -6.68 0.53 6.38
N ILE A 229 -6.72 1.80 6.02
CA ILE A 229 -5.99 2.35 4.87
C ILE A 229 -5.15 3.54 5.31
N GLY A 230 -5.79 4.47 5.99
CA GLY A 230 -5.16 5.57 6.67
C GLY A 230 -5.80 5.78 8.03
N TYR A 231 -5.17 6.60 8.84
CA TYR A 231 -5.70 6.96 10.14
C TYR A 231 -5.77 8.48 10.30
N ILE A 232 -6.63 8.90 11.23
CA ILE A 232 -6.53 10.19 11.89
C ILE A 232 -6.26 9.91 13.37
N GLN A 233 -5.17 10.47 13.88
CA GLN A 233 -4.77 10.36 15.29
C GLN A 233 -4.96 11.71 15.95
N CYS A 234 -5.57 11.75 17.13
CA CYS A 234 -5.79 12.98 17.88
C CYS A 234 -5.24 12.85 19.30
N MET A 235 -4.69 13.94 19.82
CA MET A 235 -4.23 14.08 21.20
C MET A 235 -4.56 15.47 21.76
N PRO A 236 -4.65 15.63 23.08
CA PRO A 236 -4.82 16.95 23.68
C PRO A 236 -3.63 17.87 23.36
N GLU A 237 -3.94 19.16 23.18
CA GLU A 237 -2.95 20.22 23.07
C GLU A 237 -3.17 21.25 24.18
N THR A 238 -2.14 22.02 24.53
CA THR A 238 -2.27 23.07 25.54
C THR A 238 -3.12 24.24 25.02
N PRO A 239 -3.93 24.88 25.88
CA PRO A 239 -4.69 26.07 25.49
C PRO A 239 -3.84 27.13 24.77
N PRO A 240 -4.36 27.81 23.73
CA PRO A 240 -5.79 27.96 23.40
C PRO A 240 -6.38 26.88 22.48
N VAL A 241 -5.62 25.85 22.12
CA VAL A 241 -6.09 24.73 21.29
C VAL A 241 -6.66 23.62 22.18
N ALA A 242 -7.69 22.92 21.71
CA ALA A 242 -8.25 21.76 22.39
C ALA A 242 -7.46 20.48 22.07
N PHE A 243 -7.24 20.22 20.78
CA PHE A 243 -6.62 19.00 20.28
C PHE A 243 -5.77 19.28 19.07
N TYR A 244 -4.68 18.52 18.98
CA TYR A 244 -3.90 18.36 17.78
C TYR A 244 -4.25 17.02 17.14
N CYS A 245 -4.56 17.03 15.85
CA CYS A 245 -4.80 15.82 15.08
C CYS A 245 -3.85 15.72 13.89
N GLU A 246 -3.39 14.50 13.62
CA GLU A 246 -2.61 14.13 12.45
C GLU A 246 -3.40 13.22 11.54
N ALA A 247 -3.39 13.53 10.25
CA ALA A 247 -3.91 12.67 9.20
C ALA A 247 -2.74 12.02 8.45
N GLN A 248 -2.73 10.69 8.42
CA GLN A 248 -1.62 9.92 7.85
C GLN A 248 -1.34 10.31 6.38
N SER A 249 -0.08 10.56 6.04
CA SER A 249 0.32 10.94 4.68
C SER A 249 0.95 9.78 3.88
N ALA A 250 1.11 9.99 2.57
CA ALA A 250 1.91 9.12 1.72
C ALA A 250 3.43 9.19 2.00
N GLU A 251 3.93 10.25 2.64
CA GLU A 251 5.33 10.32 3.10
C GLU A 251 5.57 9.39 4.29
N SER A 252 4.63 9.35 5.23
CA SER A 252 4.69 8.43 6.38
C SER A 252 4.47 6.96 5.98
N TRP A 253 3.68 6.75 4.92
CA TRP A 253 3.31 5.42 4.45
C TRP A 253 3.05 5.45 2.93
N PRO A 254 4.03 5.06 2.11
CA PRO A 254 3.98 5.20 0.64
C PRO A 254 2.73 4.61 -0.02
N ALA A 255 2.13 3.55 0.55
CA ALA A 255 0.90 2.94 0.04
C ALA A 255 -0.29 3.91 -0.05
N LEU A 256 -0.27 5.01 0.70
CA LEU A 256 -1.29 6.05 0.62
C LEU A 256 -1.20 6.89 -0.67
N SER A 257 -0.15 6.80 -1.48
CA SER A 257 -0.03 7.55 -2.75
C SER A 257 -1.12 7.18 -3.77
N ALA A 258 -1.62 5.95 -3.68
CA ALA A 258 -2.75 5.42 -4.44
C ALA A 258 -4.12 5.95 -3.98
N VAL A 259 -4.14 6.63 -2.83
CA VAL A 259 -5.33 6.98 -2.06
C VAL A 259 -5.50 8.48 -2.02
N LEU A 260 -4.43 9.15 -1.61
CA LEU A 260 -4.27 10.60 -1.50
C LEU A 260 -3.90 11.16 -2.86
N ARG A 261 -4.83 11.00 -3.82
CA ARG A 261 -4.75 11.67 -5.11
C ARG A 261 -4.88 13.19 -4.93
N PRO A 262 -4.45 14.01 -5.90
CA PRO A 262 -4.47 15.47 -5.76
C PRO A 262 -5.83 16.04 -5.35
N ASP A 263 -6.93 15.50 -5.88
CA ASP A 263 -8.30 15.90 -5.52
C ASP A 263 -8.64 15.68 -4.04
N ARG A 264 -8.10 14.63 -3.42
CA ARG A 264 -8.32 14.28 -2.02
C ARG A 264 -7.38 15.04 -1.08
N VAL A 265 -6.14 15.29 -1.51
CA VAL A 265 -5.21 16.18 -0.79
C VAL A 265 -5.82 17.58 -0.71
N THR A 266 -6.36 18.11 -1.81
CA THR A 266 -7.06 19.41 -1.82
C THR A 266 -8.21 19.46 -0.80
N ARG A 267 -8.97 18.38 -0.63
CA ARG A 267 -10.04 18.30 0.39
C ARG A 267 -9.48 18.34 1.80
N LEU A 268 -8.39 17.60 2.05
CA LEU A 268 -7.71 17.58 3.35
C LEU A 268 -7.16 18.97 3.71
N THR A 269 -6.49 19.64 2.77
CA THR A 269 -5.98 21.00 2.96
C THR A 269 -7.09 22.03 3.10
N ALA A 270 -8.20 21.88 2.35
CA ALA A 270 -9.37 22.75 2.48
C ALA A 270 -10.07 22.60 3.84
N ALA A 271 -9.96 21.43 4.48
CA ALA A 271 -10.37 21.23 5.87
C ALA A 271 -9.42 21.87 6.89
N GLY A 272 -8.32 22.51 6.45
CA GLY A 272 -7.38 23.22 7.31
C GLY A 272 -6.24 22.36 7.86
N TYR A 273 -6.02 21.16 7.31
CA TYR A 273 -4.82 20.39 7.62
C TYR A 273 -3.62 20.95 6.84
N ALA A 274 -2.55 21.27 7.56
CA ALA A 274 -1.28 21.67 6.99
C ALA A 274 -0.56 20.48 6.34
N GLU A 275 0.16 20.74 5.26
CA GLU A 275 1.02 19.77 4.58
C GLU A 275 2.08 19.19 5.52
N PRO A 276 2.55 17.94 5.27
CA PRO A 276 3.72 17.38 5.95
C PRO A 276 4.93 18.32 5.90
N GLY A 277 5.73 18.27 6.96
CA GLY A 277 6.91 19.12 7.12
C GLY A 277 7.99 18.38 7.88
N ARG A 278 8.30 18.81 9.11
CA ARG A 278 9.22 18.05 9.98
C ARG A 278 8.61 16.73 10.45
N ALA A 279 7.30 16.71 10.68
CA ALA A 279 6.54 15.49 10.91
C ALA A 279 6.00 14.99 9.56
N PRO A 280 5.97 13.67 9.33
CA PRO A 280 5.60 13.13 8.02
C PRO A 280 4.09 13.20 7.77
N ASN A 281 3.24 13.57 8.73
CA ASN A 281 1.79 13.59 8.59
C ASN A 281 1.23 15.00 8.34
N TYR A 282 0.05 15.06 7.74
CA TYR A 282 -0.73 16.30 7.71
C TYR A 282 -1.22 16.60 9.12
N SER A 283 -1.33 17.87 9.50
CA SER A 283 -1.67 18.24 10.87
C SER A 283 -2.66 19.38 10.98
N LYS A 284 -3.54 19.33 11.99
CA LYS A 284 -4.48 20.40 12.32
C LYS A 284 -4.67 20.51 13.83
N SER A 285 -4.72 21.73 14.32
CA SER A 285 -5.06 22.09 15.69
C SER A 285 -6.51 22.60 15.74
N TYR A 286 -7.35 22.00 16.58
CA TYR A 286 -8.75 22.36 16.75
C TYR A 286 -8.96 23.33 17.92
N PRO A 287 -9.65 24.48 17.72
CA PRO A 287 -9.85 25.45 18.79
C PRO A 287 -10.80 24.91 19.87
N MET A 288 -10.64 25.39 21.11
CA MET A 288 -11.52 25.06 22.25
C MET A 288 -13.00 25.37 22.01
N THR A 289 -13.31 26.30 21.12
CA THR A 289 -14.66 26.74 20.78
C THR A 289 -15.44 25.75 19.90
N MET A 290 -14.76 24.79 19.26
CA MET A 290 -15.43 23.79 18.44
C MET A 290 -16.02 22.67 19.31
N THR A 291 -17.24 22.24 19.00
CA THR A 291 -17.92 21.17 19.75
C THR A 291 -17.34 19.80 19.41
N ASP A 292 -17.36 18.88 20.37
CA ASP A 292 -16.83 17.51 20.17
C ASP A 292 -17.53 16.80 19.01
N ALA A 293 -18.84 17.00 18.85
CA ALA A 293 -19.61 16.44 17.75
C ALA A 293 -19.22 17.04 16.38
N ALA A 294 -18.89 18.34 16.33
CA ALA A 294 -18.41 18.96 15.09
C ALA A 294 -17.02 18.42 14.70
N ILE A 295 -16.12 18.25 15.67
CA ILE A 295 -14.80 17.64 15.43
C ILE A 295 -14.97 16.19 14.96
N ALA A 296 -15.81 15.41 15.64
CA ALA A 296 -16.12 14.04 15.24
C ALA A 296 -16.71 13.95 13.82
N GLY A 297 -17.63 14.86 13.48
CA GLY A 297 -18.21 14.97 12.14
C GLY A 297 -17.15 15.26 11.07
N GLU A 298 -16.24 16.20 11.34
CA GLU A 298 -15.13 16.52 10.42
C GLU A 298 -14.18 15.33 10.25
N ILE A 299 -13.79 14.66 11.34
CA ILE A 299 -12.94 13.45 11.29
C ILE A 299 -13.59 12.37 10.43
N LEU A 300 -14.88 12.06 10.66
CA LEU A 300 -15.60 11.05 9.89
C LEU A 300 -15.76 11.47 8.41
N THR A 301 -15.95 12.76 8.16
CA THR A 301 -15.98 13.32 6.80
C THR A 301 -14.64 13.14 6.10
N LEU A 302 -13.51 13.40 6.78
CA LEU A 302 -12.18 13.20 6.22
C LEU A 302 -11.86 11.71 5.99
N LEU A 303 -12.23 10.84 6.93
CA LEU A 303 -12.11 9.39 6.72
C LEU A 303 -12.89 8.95 5.47
N HIS A 304 -14.11 9.47 5.26
CA HIS A 304 -14.90 9.17 4.08
C HIS A 304 -14.34 9.80 2.79
N ASP A 305 -14.16 11.12 2.75
CA ASP A 305 -13.85 11.87 1.52
C ASP A 305 -12.39 11.79 1.10
N VAL A 306 -11.47 11.80 2.07
CA VAL A 306 -10.02 11.77 1.82
C VAL A 306 -9.53 10.32 1.78
N TYR A 307 -9.93 9.51 2.77
CA TYR A 307 -9.53 8.10 2.85
C TYR A 307 -10.56 7.14 2.25
N GLY A 308 -11.63 7.61 1.58
CA GLY A 308 -12.57 6.73 0.90
C GLY A 308 -13.23 5.68 1.80
N TYR A 309 -13.32 5.93 3.11
CA TYR A 309 -13.83 4.96 4.08
C TYR A 309 -15.36 4.95 4.05
N ALA A 310 -15.92 3.89 3.48
CA ALA A 310 -17.37 3.68 3.36
C ALA A 310 -17.89 2.59 4.32
N GLY A 311 -17.18 2.34 5.43
CA GLY A 311 -17.52 1.25 6.33
C GLY A 311 -17.24 -0.15 5.77
N SER A 312 -16.27 -0.31 4.86
CA SER A 312 -15.89 -1.63 4.32
C SER A 312 -15.20 -2.54 5.36
N THR A 313 -14.63 -1.93 6.41
CA THR A 313 -14.18 -2.59 7.64
C THR A 313 -14.79 -1.87 8.84
N LYS A 314 -14.87 -2.53 10.00
CA LYS A 314 -15.26 -1.84 11.24
C LYS A 314 -14.20 -0.79 11.57
N LEU A 315 -14.60 0.45 11.84
CA LEU A 315 -13.68 1.51 12.24
C LEU A 315 -12.93 1.07 13.49
N LYS A 316 -11.61 0.99 13.42
CA LYS A 316 -10.78 0.63 14.57
C LYS A 316 -10.50 1.91 15.34
N ILE A 317 -10.98 1.95 16.57
CA ILE A 317 -10.72 3.05 17.51
C ILE A 317 -9.80 2.49 18.59
N ARG A 318 -8.58 3.04 18.68
CA ARG A 318 -7.56 2.60 19.65
C ARG A 318 -7.27 3.76 20.60
N THR A 319 -7.28 3.47 21.89
CA THR A 319 -7.08 4.46 22.95
C THR A 319 -5.89 4.07 23.82
N GLU A 320 -5.11 5.06 24.20
CA GLU A 320 -4.12 5.00 25.29
C GLU A 320 -4.54 5.90 26.46
#